data_AF-A0AAN6ZHW3-F1
#
_entry.id   AF-A0AAN6ZHW3-F1
#
_cell.length_a   1.000
_cell.length_b   1.000
_cell.length_c   1.000
_cell.angle_alpha   90.00
_cell.angle_beta   90.00
_cell.angle_gamma   90.00
#
_symmetry.space_group_name_H-M   'P 1'
#
loop_
_entity.id
_entity.type
_entity.pdbx_description
1 polymer ?
#
loop_
_entity_poly.entity_id
_entity_poly.type
_entity_poly.pdbx_seq_one_letter_code
_entity_poly.pdbx_strand_id
1 'polypeptide(L)'
;MAAPRRSTTQPSSRHANAPKPPPAAAPKPPPAASGPPGPSAPPQAPPPPSREAVKVWQGIFNGGPYTALKMVQYIVQASGNSTAKFVAEPVNTTKGVTNRVIATRNIRDMAPVWAYNTGRCTSFAIKAAYELGRYADRDGKPIYNFAIYDLEGHRIARCLQTATVIDSSSTISGGAFVLPEGHWQSFEETAARWKFKSSESSFERDGNVSGKVARSSGALSHEEAMIMCLNGVESSIKYSIPTLFRSVPLNGTAQYHGLITWIPHKRCIDLVPDMKYKKRKFVIQWAKPDHKGRVDENNLGNENDLAICVTTMEDFVKVHGGPYGEAQWAADGINVFSGEMFAAAVELWGFPKLNNFLNAPA
;
A
#
# COMPACT_ATOMS: atom_id res chain seq x y z
N MET A 1 -5.68 -69.77 -33.08
CA MET A 1 -4.51 -68.86 -33.13
C MET A 1 -3.94 -68.80 -31.71
N ALA A 2 -3.25 -69.85 -31.28
CA ALA A 2 -1.80 -70.05 -31.38
C ALA A 2 -0.99 -69.19 -30.38
N ALA A 3 -0.87 -69.70 -29.15
CA ALA A 3 0.35 -69.61 -28.32
C ALA A 3 1.53 -70.32 -29.07
N PRO A 4 2.84 -70.25 -28.69
CA PRO A 4 3.45 -69.94 -27.37
C PRO A 4 4.74 -69.06 -27.48
N ARG A 5 5.53 -68.77 -26.43
CA ARG A 5 6.66 -69.59 -25.94
C ARG A 5 7.20 -69.05 -24.62
N ARG A 6 7.32 -69.97 -23.65
CA ARG A 6 8.16 -69.88 -22.46
C ARG A 6 9.62 -70.07 -22.85
N SER A 7 10.53 -69.32 -22.24
CA SER A 7 11.96 -69.64 -22.19
C SER A 7 12.37 -69.82 -20.73
N THR A 8 12.82 -71.03 -20.44
CA THR A 8 13.46 -71.49 -19.20
C THR A 8 14.91 -71.06 -19.15
N THR A 9 15.36 -70.51 -18.01
CA THR A 9 16.77 -70.55 -17.61
C THR A 9 16.87 -70.90 -16.13
N GLN A 10 17.64 -71.95 -15.87
CA GLN A 10 17.97 -72.52 -14.56
C GLN A 10 18.92 -71.63 -13.74
N PRO A 11 18.99 -71.84 -12.41
CA PRO A 11 19.82 -71.07 -11.51
C PRO A 11 21.28 -71.59 -11.49
N SER A 12 22.24 -70.69 -11.68
CA SER A 12 23.67 -70.95 -11.47
C SER A 12 24.04 -70.65 -10.02
N SER A 13 24.27 -71.71 -9.24
CA SER A 13 24.93 -71.66 -7.94
C SER A 13 26.42 -71.32 -8.10
N ARG A 14 26.86 -70.15 -7.61
CA ARG A 14 28.26 -69.87 -7.31
C ARG A 14 28.40 -69.53 -5.84
N HIS A 15 29.01 -70.44 -5.10
CA HIS A 15 29.56 -70.18 -3.77
C HIS A 15 30.73 -69.21 -3.89
N ALA A 16 30.55 -67.99 -3.40
CA ALA A 16 31.64 -67.06 -3.12
C ALA A 16 31.91 -67.08 -1.61
N ASN A 17 33.16 -67.38 -1.25
CA ASN A 17 33.66 -67.34 0.12
C ASN A 17 33.52 -65.92 0.69
N ALA A 18 32.79 -65.79 1.80
CA ALA A 18 32.70 -64.55 2.56
C ALA A 18 34.04 -64.27 3.28
N PRO A 19 34.58 -63.04 3.23
CA PRO A 19 35.72 -62.65 4.04
C PRO A 19 35.35 -62.64 5.54
N LYS A 20 36.28 -63.11 6.37
CA LYS A 20 36.21 -63.09 7.83
C LYS A 20 36.02 -61.63 8.31
N PRO A 21 35.07 -61.34 9.22
CA PRO A 21 34.91 -59.99 9.76
C PRO A 21 36.14 -59.59 10.59
N PRO A 22 36.56 -58.31 10.53
CA PRO A 22 37.65 -57.81 11.35
C PRO A 22 37.25 -57.82 12.84
N PRO A 23 38.22 -57.97 13.75
CA PRO A 23 37.97 -57.98 15.19
C PRO A 23 37.34 -56.65 15.64
N ALA A 24 36.35 -56.76 16.51
CA ALA A 24 35.61 -55.62 17.07
C ALA A 24 36.58 -54.63 17.73
N ALA A 25 36.53 -53.37 17.29
CA ALA A 25 37.24 -52.27 17.92
C ALA A 25 36.67 -52.02 19.32
N ALA A 26 37.55 -51.83 20.30
CA ALA A 26 37.18 -51.49 21.68
C ALA A 26 36.30 -50.22 21.73
N PRO A 27 35.31 -50.15 22.64
CA PRO A 27 34.43 -48.99 22.75
C PRO A 27 35.23 -47.72 23.07
N LYS A 28 35.04 -46.67 22.26
CA LYS A 28 35.55 -45.34 22.60
C LYS A 28 34.84 -44.82 23.85
N PRO A 29 35.55 -44.15 24.78
CA PRO A 29 34.93 -43.52 25.93
C PRO A 29 33.90 -42.47 25.46
N PRO A 30 32.76 -42.34 26.18
CA PRO A 30 31.73 -41.39 25.82
C PRO A 30 32.30 -39.96 25.82
N PRO A 31 31.90 -39.11 24.86
CA PRO A 31 32.32 -37.71 24.86
C PRO A 31 31.88 -37.04 26.16
N ALA A 32 32.80 -36.27 26.75
CA ALA A 32 32.52 -35.49 27.94
C ALA A 32 31.24 -34.67 27.75
N ALA A 33 30.34 -34.76 28.72
CA ALA A 33 29.08 -34.04 28.71
C ALA A 33 29.35 -32.55 28.48
N SER A 34 28.94 -32.05 27.32
CA SER A 34 28.89 -30.62 27.04
C SER A 34 28.04 -29.98 28.13
N GLY A 35 28.64 -29.06 28.90
CA GLY A 35 27.97 -28.36 29.98
C GLY A 35 26.67 -27.70 29.51
N PRO A 36 25.76 -27.37 30.44
CA PRO A 36 24.50 -26.73 30.10
C PRO A 36 24.78 -25.49 29.23
N PRO A 37 24.04 -25.29 28.12
CA PRO A 37 24.22 -24.13 27.27
C PRO A 37 24.13 -22.89 28.15
N GLY A 38 25.21 -22.09 28.14
CA GLY A 38 25.26 -20.84 28.85
C GLY A 38 24.07 -19.95 28.46
N PRO A 39 23.64 -19.02 29.32
CA PRO A 39 22.53 -18.13 29.02
C PRO A 39 22.77 -17.47 27.67
N SER A 40 21.87 -17.73 26.72
CA SER A 40 21.89 -17.12 25.40
C SER A 40 21.95 -15.61 25.55
N ALA A 41 22.95 -14.97 24.92
CA ALA A 41 23.09 -13.53 24.94
C ALA A 41 21.74 -12.86 24.56
N PRO A 42 21.38 -11.73 25.19
CA PRO A 42 20.14 -11.03 24.86
C PRO A 42 20.11 -10.71 23.35
N PRO A 43 18.93 -10.77 22.70
CA PRO A 43 18.81 -10.49 21.28
C PRO A 43 19.39 -9.11 20.97
N GLN A 44 20.38 -9.05 20.06
CA GLN A 44 20.91 -7.77 19.61
C GLN A 44 19.82 -7.01 18.85
N ALA A 45 19.75 -5.69 19.08
CA ALA A 45 18.85 -4.84 18.31
C ALA A 45 19.14 -4.96 16.80
N PRO A 46 18.12 -4.92 15.94
CA PRO A 46 18.33 -4.92 14.49
C PRO A 46 19.27 -3.76 14.09
N PRO A 47 20.12 -3.95 13.07
CA PRO A 47 20.90 -2.86 12.54
C PRO A 47 19.99 -1.76 11.96
N PRO A 48 20.42 -0.49 11.97
CA PRO A 48 19.67 0.57 11.33
C PRO A 48 19.53 0.35 9.82
N PRO A 49 18.49 0.90 9.17
CA PRO A 49 18.37 0.89 7.72
C PRO A 49 19.54 1.65 7.07
N SER A 50 19.83 1.34 5.81
CA SER A 50 20.85 2.09 5.06
C SER A 50 20.40 3.53 4.77
N ARG A 51 21.37 4.43 4.55
CA ARG A 51 21.09 5.84 4.24
C ARG A 51 20.30 5.99 2.94
N GLU A 52 20.56 5.13 1.97
CA GLU A 52 19.88 5.08 0.67
C GLU A 52 18.40 4.73 0.83
N ALA A 53 18.10 3.71 1.65
CA ALA A 53 16.72 3.31 1.94
C ALA A 53 15.92 4.44 2.59
N VAL A 54 16.51 5.11 3.60
CA VAL A 54 15.91 6.27 4.26
C VAL A 54 15.68 7.42 3.26
N LYS A 55 16.70 7.76 2.45
CA LYS A 55 16.61 8.83 1.46
C LYS A 55 15.52 8.57 0.41
N VAL A 56 15.45 7.35 -0.13
CA VAL A 56 14.42 6.96 -1.11
C VAL A 56 13.04 7.05 -0.48
N TRP A 57 12.86 6.49 0.72
CA TRP A 57 11.58 6.53 1.42
C TRP A 57 11.10 7.97 1.65
N GLN A 58 11.95 8.82 2.23
CA GLN A 58 11.64 10.22 2.51
C GLN A 58 11.37 11.02 1.23
N GLY A 59 12.16 10.78 0.18
CA GLY A 59 11.99 11.43 -1.11
C GLY A 59 10.62 11.12 -1.74
N ILE A 60 10.19 9.86 -1.70
CA ILE A 60 8.86 9.47 -2.21
C ILE A 60 7.75 10.03 -1.31
N PHE A 61 7.93 9.98 0.02
CA PHE A 61 6.92 10.45 0.97
C PHE A 61 6.67 11.95 0.87
N ASN A 62 7.72 12.74 0.71
CA ASN A 62 7.63 14.19 0.52
C ASN A 62 7.20 14.58 -0.90
N GLY A 63 7.56 13.77 -1.91
CA GLY A 63 7.33 14.07 -3.31
C GLY A 63 5.87 14.06 -3.74
N GLY A 64 5.00 13.33 -3.04
CA GLY A 64 3.57 13.30 -3.37
C GLY A 64 2.67 12.79 -2.24
N PRO A 65 1.39 13.18 -2.29
CA PRO A 65 0.42 12.84 -1.26
C PRO A 65 0.03 11.36 -1.36
N TYR A 66 -0.50 10.83 -0.26
CA TYR A 66 -1.23 9.56 -0.33
C TYR A 66 -2.58 9.82 -0.97
N THR A 67 -2.83 9.33 -2.18
CA THR A 67 -4.08 9.61 -2.89
C THR A 67 -4.56 8.47 -3.78
N ALA A 68 -5.87 8.44 -4.01
CA ALA A 68 -6.50 7.58 -4.99
C ALA A 68 -6.82 8.30 -6.32
N LEU A 69 -6.72 9.63 -6.40
CA LEU A 69 -7.20 10.41 -7.56
C LEU A 69 -6.59 9.94 -8.88
N LYS A 70 -5.27 9.74 -8.93
CA LYS A 70 -4.61 9.29 -10.16
C LYS A 70 -5.01 7.88 -10.58
N MET A 71 -5.25 7.00 -9.60
CA MET A 71 -5.76 5.64 -9.85
C MET A 71 -7.19 5.68 -10.39
N VAL A 72 -8.04 6.57 -9.85
CA VAL A 72 -9.40 6.79 -10.36
C VAL A 72 -9.35 7.32 -11.78
N GLN A 73 -8.53 8.34 -12.05
CA GLN A 73 -8.34 8.89 -13.40
C GLN A 73 -7.94 7.78 -14.38
N TYR A 74 -6.98 6.94 -14.01
CA TYR A 74 -6.55 5.81 -14.84
C TYR A 74 -7.67 4.81 -15.12
N ILE A 75 -8.48 4.46 -14.11
CA ILE A 75 -9.64 3.56 -14.30
C ILE A 75 -10.70 4.20 -15.20
N VAL A 76 -11.00 5.49 -15.03
CA VAL A 76 -11.97 6.22 -15.87
C VAL A 76 -11.50 6.29 -17.33
N GLN A 77 -10.23 6.59 -17.55
CA GLN A 77 -9.64 6.58 -18.89
C GLN A 77 -9.64 5.18 -19.52
N ALA A 78 -9.28 4.15 -18.74
CA ALA A 78 -9.30 2.76 -19.20
C ALA A 78 -10.72 2.26 -19.52
N SER A 79 -11.75 2.84 -18.91
CA SER A 79 -13.15 2.51 -19.22
C SER A 79 -13.71 3.24 -20.44
N GLY A 80 -12.94 4.17 -21.02
CA GLY A 80 -13.36 4.98 -22.17
C GLY A 80 -14.48 5.98 -21.84
N ASN A 81 -14.69 6.30 -20.55
CA ASN A 81 -15.70 7.26 -20.12
C ASN A 81 -15.08 8.62 -19.81
N SER A 82 -15.87 9.69 -19.91
CA SER A 82 -15.46 11.04 -19.51
C SER A 82 -15.54 11.23 -18.00
N THR A 83 -14.81 12.23 -17.48
CA THR A 83 -14.91 12.66 -16.09
C THR A 83 -16.35 13.05 -15.72
N ALA A 84 -17.09 13.70 -16.62
CA ALA A 84 -18.50 14.06 -16.39
C ALA A 84 -19.39 12.83 -16.19
N LYS A 85 -19.23 11.80 -17.03
CA LYS A 85 -19.97 10.55 -16.87
C LYS A 85 -19.59 9.82 -15.58
N PHE A 86 -18.31 9.86 -15.21
CA PHE A 86 -17.84 9.32 -13.93
C PHE A 86 -18.48 10.02 -12.72
N VAL A 87 -18.54 11.35 -12.72
CA VAL A 87 -19.20 12.11 -11.64
C VAL A 87 -20.68 11.76 -11.54
N ALA A 88 -21.37 11.60 -12.68
CA ALA A 88 -22.77 11.18 -12.70
C ALA A 88 -22.98 9.77 -12.14
N GLU A 89 -22.15 8.81 -12.57
CA GLU A 89 -22.34 7.39 -12.27
C GLU A 89 -21.01 6.68 -11.93
N PRO A 90 -20.40 6.99 -10.76
CA PRO A 90 -19.03 6.57 -10.46
C PRO A 90 -18.85 5.06 -10.38
N VAL A 91 -19.88 4.33 -9.94
CA VAL A 91 -19.85 2.87 -9.88
C VAL A 91 -20.03 2.27 -11.27
N ASN A 92 -21.02 2.71 -12.05
CA ASN A 92 -21.31 2.10 -13.35
C ASN A 92 -20.17 2.33 -14.35
N THR A 93 -19.53 3.50 -14.30
CA THR A 93 -18.41 3.85 -15.17
C THR A 93 -17.11 3.11 -14.87
N THR A 94 -16.96 2.55 -13.67
CA THR A 94 -15.73 1.88 -13.25
C THR A 94 -15.88 0.38 -13.02
N LYS A 95 -17.12 -0.13 -12.91
CA LYS A 95 -17.42 -1.53 -12.58
C LYS A 95 -16.77 -2.53 -13.54
N GLY A 96 -15.94 -3.39 -12.98
CA GLY A 96 -15.22 -4.46 -13.64
C GLY A 96 -14.07 -4.01 -14.52
N VAL A 97 -13.74 -2.71 -14.58
CA VAL A 97 -12.72 -2.18 -15.50
C VAL A 97 -11.35 -2.73 -15.15
N THR A 98 -11.02 -2.81 -13.86
CA THR A 98 -9.72 -3.34 -13.43
C THR A 98 -9.51 -4.77 -13.93
N ASN A 99 -10.47 -5.65 -13.66
CA ASN A 99 -10.35 -7.06 -14.05
C ASN A 99 -10.52 -7.32 -15.55
N ARG A 100 -11.30 -6.50 -16.26
CA ARG A 100 -11.59 -6.71 -17.69
C ARG A 100 -10.59 -6.06 -18.63
N VAL A 101 -10.01 -4.93 -18.23
CA VAL A 101 -9.19 -4.09 -19.12
C VAL A 101 -7.77 -3.92 -18.61
N ILE A 102 -7.58 -3.82 -17.29
CA ILE A 102 -6.27 -3.49 -16.72
C ILE A 102 -5.49 -4.75 -16.36
N ALA A 103 -6.16 -5.82 -15.94
CA ALA A 103 -5.51 -7.05 -15.48
C ALA A 103 -4.65 -7.76 -16.54
N THR A 104 -4.85 -7.47 -17.82
CA THR A 104 -4.05 -8.01 -18.93
C THR A 104 -2.85 -7.13 -19.29
N ARG A 105 -2.66 -5.97 -18.64
CA ARG A 105 -1.59 -5.02 -18.92
C ARG A 105 -0.33 -5.36 -18.13
N ASN A 106 0.84 -5.02 -18.67
CA ASN A 106 2.09 -5.15 -17.92
C ASN A 106 2.27 -3.97 -16.94
N ILE A 107 3.23 -4.09 -16.01
CA ILE A 107 3.51 -3.01 -15.04
C ILE A 107 3.96 -1.69 -15.67
N ARG A 108 4.67 -1.74 -16.80
CA ARG A 108 5.12 -0.54 -17.54
C ARG A 108 3.94 0.26 -18.09
N ASP A 109 2.89 -0.41 -18.58
CA ASP A 109 1.65 0.23 -19.06
C ASP A 109 0.81 0.81 -17.90
N MET A 110 1.10 0.38 -16.68
CA MET A 110 0.55 0.91 -15.43
C MET A 110 1.45 1.98 -14.80
N ALA A 111 2.51 2.45 -15.47
CA ALA A 111 3.39 3.52 -14.96
C ALA A 111 2.63 4.73 -14.38
N PRO A 112 1.50 5.20 -14.96
CA PRO A 112 0.75 6.32 -14.40
C PRO A 112 0.23 6.16 -12.98
N VAL A 113 0.10 4.93 -12.48
CA VAL A 113 -0.44 4.64 -11.14
C VAL A 113 0.61 4.20 -10.13
N TRP A 114 1.88 4.08 -10.52
CA TRP A 114 2.96 3.68 -9.58
C TRP A 114 4.29 4.41 -9.75
N ALA A 115 4.67 4.79 -10.97
CA ALA A 115 6.00 5.34 -11.23
C ALA A 115 6.10 6.83 -10.86
N TYR A 116 4.96 7.50 -10.70
CA TYR A 116 4.88 8.93 -10.45
C TYR A 116 4.89 9.28 -8.96
N ASN A 117 4.62 10.53 -8.60
CA ASN A 117 4.76 11.02 -7.24
C ASN A 117 3.57 10.69 -6.34
N THR A 118 2.41 10.46 -6.92
CA THR A 118 1.13 10.22 -6.24
C THR A 118 0.79 8.73 -6.18
N GLY A 119 -0.06 8.35 -5.23
CA GLY A 119 -0.64 7.00 -5.16
C GLY A 119 -0.93 6.54 -3.74
N ARG A 120 -1.29 5.25 -3.61
CA ARG A 120 -1.52 4.59 -2.32
C ARG A 120 -0.26 3.84 -1.85
N CYS A 121 -0.38 3.05 -0.78
CA CYS A 121 0.71 2.25 -0.21
C CYS A 121 1.38 1.34 -1.24
N THR A 122 0.61 0.73 -2.14
CA THR A 122 1.14 -0.13 -3.21
C THR A 122 2.05 0.63 -4.17
N SER A 123 1.64 1.82 -4.65
CA SER A 123 2.45 2.67 -5.53
C SER A 123 3.75 3.07 -4.84
N PHE A 124 3.65 3.44 -3.57
CA PHE A 124 4.80 3.79 -2.74
C PHE A 124 5.80 2.63 -2.63
N ALA A 125 5.31 1.43 -2.32
CA ALA A 125 6.12 0.22 -2.17
C ALA A 125 6.81 -0.18 -3.49
N ILE A 126 6.09 -0.18 -4.61
CA ILE A 126 6.64 -0.50 -5.94
C ILE A 126 7.69 0.54 -6.35
N LYS A 127 7.41 1.84 -6.17
CA LYS A 127 8.34 2.91 -6.53
C LYS A 127 9.63 2.82 -5.72
N ALA A 128 9.54 2.63 -4.41
CA ALA A 128 10.72 2.49 -3.57
C ALA A 128 11.53 1.24 -3.92
N ALA A 129 10.86 0.10 -4.16
CA ALA A 129 11.50 -1.12 -4.61
C ALA A 129 12.24 -0.94 -5.95
N TYR A 130 11.62 -0.21 -6.89
CA TYR A 130 12.22 0.12 -8.17
C TYR A 130 13.46 1.01 -8.02
N GLU A 131 13.37 2.11 -7.26
CA GLU A 131 14.50 3.02 -7.06
C GLU A 131 15.66 2.35 -6.31
N LEU A 132 15.37 1.59 -5.25
CA LEU A 132 16.39 0.87 -4.50
C LEU A 132 17.00 -0.29 -5.29
N GLY A 133 16.21 -0.95 -6.16
CA GLY A 133 16.70 -2.01 -7.04
C GLY A 133 17.78 -1.56 -8.04
N ARG A 134 18.00 -0.25 -8.20
CA ARG A 134 19.07 0.32 -9.04
C ARG A 134 20.42 0.41 -8.34
N TYR A 135 20.47 0.18 -7.03
CA TYR A 135 21.71 0.24 -6.27
C TYR A 135 22.48 -1.07 -6.39
N ALA A 136 23.77 -0.95 -6.70
CA ALA A 136 24.70 -2.07 -6.84
C ALA A 136 25.91 -1.88 -5.92
N ASP A 137 26.48 -3.00 -5.48
CA ASP A 137 27.73 -3.01 -4.70
C ASP A 137 28.95 -2.67 -5.58
N ARG A 138 30.15 -2.74 -4.99
CA ARG A 138 31.40 -2.43 -5.70
C ARG A 138 31.69 -3.36 -6.88
N ASP A 139 31.10 -4.56 -6.87
CA ASP A 139 31.24 -5.57 -7.92
C ASP A 139 30.11 -5.48 -8.96
N GLY A 140 29.22 -4.49 -8.85
CA GLY A 140 28.08 -4.31 -9.74
C GLY A 140 26.91 -5.27 -9.45
N LYS A 141 26.88 -5.96 -8.30
CA LYS A 141 25.77 -6.85 -7.93
C LYS A 141 24.65 -6.07 -7.27
N PRO A 142 23.37 -6.36 -7.57
CA PRO A 142 22.23 -5.72 -6.91
C PRO A 142 22.29 -5.87 -5.38
N ILE A 143 22.12 -4.76 -4.66
CA ILE A 143 22.09 -4.74 -3.19
C ILE A 143 20.71 -5.14 -2.66
N TYR A 144 19.66 -4.82 -3.42
CA TYR A 144 18.28 -5.00 -3.00
C TYR A 144 17.51 -5.91 -3.94
N ASN A 145 16.72 -6.83 -3.36
CA ASN A 145 15.78 -7.69 -4.06
C ASN A 145 14.42 -7.69 -3.31
N PHE A 146 13.58 -6.74 -3.66
CA PHE A 146 12.30 -6.56 -2.99
C PHE A 146 11.24 -7.58 -3.43
N ALA A 147 10.49 -8.07 -2.45
CA ALA A 147 9.25 -8.81 -2.60
C ALA A 147 8.10 -8.00 -1.98
N ILE A 148 6.93 -8.04 -2.61
CA ILE A 148 5.73 -7.33 -2.12
C ILE A 148 4.81 -8.30 -1.38
N TYR A 149 4.25 -7.87 -0.26
CA TYR A 149 3.32 -8.67 0.55
C TYR A 149 2.02 -7.91 0.78
N ASP A 150 0.87 -8.59 0.72
CA ASP A 150 -0.45 -8.01 0.99
C ASP A 150 -0.94 -8.37 2.39
N LEU A 151 -1.06 -7.36 3.25
CA LEU A 151 -1.47 -7.47 4.64
C LEU A 151 -2.91 -6.97 4.79
N GLU A 152 -3.83 -7.67 4.13
CA GLU A 152 -5.26 -7.35 4.03
C GLU A 152 -5.50 -5.94 3.45
N GLY A 153 -5.03 -5.74 2.22
CA GLY A 153 -5.21 -4.49 1.48
C GLY A 153 -4.14 -3.43 1.73
N HIS A 154 -3.27 -3.63 2.72
CA HIS A 154 -2.06 -2.83 2.93
C HIS A 154 -0.85 -3.55 2.34
N ARG A 155 -0.21 -2.97 1.33
CA ARG A 155 0.90 -3.61 0.60
C ARG A 155 2.21 -2.93 0.94
N ILE A 156 3.19 -3.76 1.28
CA ILE A 156 4.53 -3.35 1.71
C ILE A 156 5.59 -4.05 0.88
N ALA A 157 6.77 -3.44 0.78
CA ALA A 157 7.91 -4.07 0.12
C ALA A 157 8.97 -4.45 1.16
N ARG A 158 9.47 -5.67 1.06
CA ARG A 158 10.55 -6.20 1.90
C ARG A 158 11.68 -6.72 1.02
N CYS A 159 12.90 -6.25 1.27
CA CYS A 159 14.11 -6.78 0.66
C CYS A 159 14.46 -8.12 1.30
N LEU A 160 14.68 -9.16 0.48
CA LEU A 160 15.02 -10.50 0.96
C LEU A 160 16.49 -10.61 1.38
N GLN A 161 17.37 -9.77 0.83
CA GLN A 161 18.81 -9.74 1.14
C GLN A 161 19.12 -8.91 2.39
N THR A 162 18.64 -7.67 2.44
CA THR A 162 18.99 -6.71 3.50
C THR A 162 17.99 -6.69 4.65
N ALA A 163 16.89 -7.43 4.54
CA ALA A 163 15.76 -7.38 5.45
C ALA A 163 15.13 -5.97 5.62
N THR A 164 15.48 -5.03 4.74
CA THR A 164 14.93 -3.68 4.70
C THR A 164 13.47 -3.71 4.30
N VAL A 165 12.67 -2.83 4.92
CA VAL A 165 11.25 -2.72 4.69
C VAL A 165 10.93 -1.29 4.29
N ILE A 166 10.10 -1.19 3.26
CA ILE A 166 9.40 0.02 2.85
C ILE A 166 7.91 -0.15 3.15
N ASP A 167 7.41 0.69 4.06
CA ASP A 167 6.00 0.87 4.33
C ASP A 167 5.64 2.36 4.33
N SER A 168 4.63 2.76 3.56
CA SER A 168 4.14 4.14 3.53
C SER A 168 3.47 4.60 4.82
N SER A 169 3.05 3.68 5.70
CA SER A 169 2.48 4.00 7.02
C SER A 169 3.48 3.95 8.16
N SER A 170 4.76 3.71 7.87
CA SER A 170 5.79 3.63 8.90
C SER A 170 5.87 4.91 9.73
N THR A 171 5.82 4.77 11.06
CA THR A 171 6.04 5.85 12.03
C THR A 171 7.48 5.91 12.54
N ILE A 172 8.32 4.93 12.16
CA ILE A 172 9.73 4.86 12.57
C ILE A 172 10.49 6.06 11.99
N SER A 173 11.39 6.65 12.77
CA SER A 173 12.24 7.75 12.29
C SER A 173 13.03 7.33 11.05
N GLY A 174 12.90 8.11 9.96
CA GLY A 174 13.47 7.79 8.65
C GLY A 174 12.57 6.91 7.75
N GLY A 175 11.49 6.35 8.29
CA GLY A 175 10.43 5.62 7.58
C GLY A 175 10.81 4.21 7.10
N ALA A 176 11.99 4.02 6.53
CA ALA A 176 12.54 2.69 6.26
C ALA A 176 13.09 2.04 7.54
N PHE A 177 13.06 0.71 7.63
CA PHE A 177 13.62 -0.02 8.78
C PHE A 177 14.05 -1.44 8.39
N VAL A 178 14.80 -2.11 9.26
CA VAL A 178 15.23 -3.51 9.07
C VAL A 178 14.40 -4.41 9.99
N LEU A 179 13.76 -5.41 9.41
CA LEU A 179 13.00 -6.43 10.16
C LEU A 179 13.70 -7.79 10.01
N PRO A 180 14.49 -8.25 10.98
CA PRO A 180 15.10 -9.57 10.92
C PRO A 180 14.06 -10.69 10.92
N GLU A 181 14.41 -11.84 10.36
CA GLU A 181 13.51 -12.99 10.33
C GLU A 181 13.15 -13.46 11.76
N GLY A 182 11.89 -13.84 11.97
CA GLY A 182 11.38 -14.36 13.23
C GLY A 182 11.07 -13.30 14.29
N HIS A 183 11.50 -12.05 14.09
CA HIS A 183 11.34 -10.96 15.04
C HIS A 183 10.02 -10.20 14.82
N TRP A 184 9.44 -9.70 15.91
CA TRP A 184 8.34 -8.75 15.86
C TRP A 184 8.91 -7.34 15.95
N GLN A 185 8.58 -6.49 14.99
CA GLN A 185 8.80 -5.05 15.06
C GLN A 185 7.49 -4.38 15.48
N SER A 186 7.52 -3.64 16.58
CA SER A 186 6.41 -2.76 16.98
C SER A 186 6.62 -1.36 16.38
N PHE A 187 5.53 -0.66 16.10
CA PHE A 187 5.57 0.71 15.62
C PHE A 187 5.27 1.67 16.77
N GLU A 188 6.08 2.73 16.91
CA GLU A 188 5.88 3.73 17.96
C GLU A 188 4.48 4.34 17.88
N GLU A 189 3.90 4.63 19.04
CA GLU A 189 2.56 5.22 19.21
C GLU A 189 1.37 4.35 18.75
N THR A 190 1.61 3.08 18.40
CA THR A 190 0.54 2.14 18.02
C THR A 190 0.76 0.78 18.68
N ALA A 191 -0.31 -0.01 18.86
CA ALA A 191 -0.18 -1.43 19.21
C ALA A 191 0.12 -2.31 17.98
N ALA A 192 0.33 -1.71 16.81
CA ALA A 192 0.61 -2.47 15.61
C ALA A 192 1.99 -3.11 15.69
N ARG A 193 2.09 -4.35 15.23
CA ARG A 193 3.35 -5.08 15.15
C ARG A 193 3.41 -5.97 13.93
N TRP A 194 4.62 -6.21 13.46
CA TRP A 194 4.85 -6.95 12.23
C TRP A 194 6.00 -7.94 12.34
N LYS A 195 5.83 -9.10 11.71
CA LYS A 195 6.79 -10.19 11.68
C LYS A 195 6.89 -10.79 10.30
N PHE A 196 8.11 -11.17 9.95
CA PHE A 196 8.39 -11.98 8.77
C PHE A 196 9.03 -13.30 9.19
N LYS A 197 8.52 -14.43 8.71
CA LYS A 197 9.09 -15.75 8.99
C LYS A 197 8.79 -16.71 7.84
N SER A 198 9.82 -17.37 7.31
CA SER A 198 9.67 -18.44 6.31
C SER A 198 8.80 -18.04 5.11
N SER A 199 9.09 -16.87 4.52
CA SER A 199 8.33 -16.28 3.40
C SER A 199 6.91 -15.82 3.72
N GLU A 200 6.47 -15.93 4.97
CA GLU A 200 5.20 -15.37 5.44
C GLU A 200 5.42 -14.01 6.09
N SER A 201 4.57 -13.06 5.71
CA SER A 201 4.47 -11.74 6.34
C SER A 201 3.21 -11.69 7.21
N SER A 202 3.36 -11.40 8.50
CA SER A 202 2.30 -11.43 9.52
C SER A 202 2.19 -10.08 10.23
N PHE A 203 1.07 -9.37 10.06
CA PHE A 203 0.84 -8.04 10.62
C PHE A 203 -0.35 -8.03 11.57
N GLU A 204 -0.14 -7.46 12.75
CA GLU A 204 -1.17 -7.23 13.74
C GLU A 204 -1.48 -5.74 13.78
N ARG A 205 -2.74 -5.39 13.49
CA ARG A 205 -3.21 -3.99 13.52
C ARG A 205 -3.48 -3.53 14.95
N ASP A 206 -3.31 -2.23 15.16
CA ASP A 206 -3.72 -1.57 16.40
C ASP A 206 -5.22 -1.74 16.67
N GLY A 207 -5.60 -1.93 17.94
CA GLY A 207 -6.99 -2.05 18.37
C GLY A 207 -7.76 -3.25 17.81
N ASN A 208 -7.07 -4.32 17.38
CA ASN A 208 -7.71 -5.48 16.78
C ASN A 208 -8.49 -6.31 17.82
N VAL A 209 -9.75 -5.95 18.06
CA VAL A 209 -10.69 -6.64 18.96
C VAL A 209 -10.86 -8.12 18.61
N SER A 210 -10.62 -8.50 17.34
CA SER A 210 -10.78 -9.88 16.85
C SER A 210 -9.52 -10.75 17.01
N GLY A 211 -8.36 -10.16 17.33
CA GLY A 211 -7.08 -10.87 17.36
C GLY A 211 -6.60 -11.41 15.99
N LYS A 212 -7.28 -11.05 14.89
CA LYS A 212 -6.97 -11.58 13.56
C LYS A 212 -5.66 -11.01 13.00
N VAL A 213 -4.63 -11.83 12.90
CA VAL A 213 -3.36 -11.46 12.24
C VAL A 213 -3.56 -11.47 10.73
N ALA A 214 -3.28 -10.35 10.06
CA ALA A 214 -3.22 -10.30 8.60
C ALA A 214 -1.99 -11.08 8.13
N ARG A 215 -2.16 -12.04 7.22
CA ARG A 215 -1.08 -12.89 6.73
C ARG A 215 -0.99 -12.85 5.21
N SER A 216 0.23 -12.76 4.70
CA SER A 216 0.57 -12.96 3.29
C SER A 216 1.51 -14.17 3.22
N SER A 217 1.01 -15.28 2.68
CA SER A 217 1.78 -16.54 2.54
C SER A 217 2.69 -16.59 1.31
N GLY A 218 2.62 -15.58 0.44
CA GLY A 218 3.46 -15.46 -0.74
C GLY A 218 3.77 -14.00 -1.09
N ALA A 219 4.85 -13.83 -1.85
CA ALA A 219 5.18 -12.57 -2.47
C ALA A 219 4.32 -12.35 -3.72
N LEU A 220 3.88 -11.12 -3.93
CA LEU A 220 3.19 -10.68 -5.13
C LEU A 220 4.18 -10.12 -6.13
N SER A 221 3.90 -10.30 -7.41
CA SER A 221 4.51 -9.50 -8.46
C SER A 221 4.08 -8.02 -8.33
N HIS A 222 4.83 -7.11 -8.96
CA HIS A 222 4.44 -5.69 -8.99
C HIS A 222 3.09 -5.50 -9.69
N GLU A 223 2.84 -6.24 -10.77
CA GLU A 223 1.58 -6.27 -11.51
C GLU A 223 0.43 -6.73 -10.62
N GLU A 224 0.56 -7.90 -9.97
CA GLU A 224 -0.48 -8.45 -9.11
C GLU A 224 -0.83 -7.48 -7.98
N ALA A 225 0.20 -6.92 -7.31
CA ALA A 225 0.02 -5.94 -6.26
C ALA A 225 -0.75 -4.71 -6.75
N MET A 226 -0.41 -4.17 -7.93
CA MET A 226 -1.07 -3.00 -8.48
C MET A 226 -2.51 -3.30 -8.92
N ILE A 227 -2.76 -4.45 -9.55
CA ILE A 227 -4.12 -4.88 -9.95
C ILE A 227 -5.00 -5.01 -8.71
N MET A 228 -4.51 -5.62 -7.63
CA MET A 228 -5.27 -5.70 -6.37
C MET A 228 -5.51 -4.32 -5.76
N CYS A 229 -4.54 -3.40 -5.85
CA CYS A 229 -4.70 -2.01 -5.40
C CYS A 229 -5.80 -1.29 -6.18
N LEU A 230 -5.81 -1.40 -7.50
CA LEU A 230 -6.82 -0.81 -8.38
C LEU A 230 -8.20 -1.41 -8.13
N ASN A 231 -8.31 -2.72 -7.90
CA ASN A 231 -9.57 -3.36 -7.49
C ASN A 231 -10.10 -2.79 -6.17
N GLY A 232 -9.21 -2.54 -5.20
CA GLY A 232 -9.56 -1.87 -3.95
C GLY A 232 -9.99 -0.42 -4.13
N VAL A 233 -9.36 0.32 -5.07
CA VAL A 233 -9.79 1.67 -5.46
C VAL A 233 -11.18 1.60 -6.08
N GLU A 234 -11.38 0.78 -7.11
CA GLU A 234 -12.65 0.61 -7.82
C GLU A 234 -13.81 0.30 -6.86
N SER A 235 -13.59 -0.60 -5.92
CA SER A 235 -14.58 -0.97 -4.90
C SER A 235 -14.89 0.14 -3.89
N SER A 236 -13.96 1.08 -3.68
CA SER A 236 -14.08 2.17 -2.70
C SER A 236 -14.49 3.52 -3.29
N ILE A 237 -14.38 3.70 -4.61
CA ILE A 237 -14.65 4.96 -5.34
C ILE A 237 -15.99 5.59 -4.96
N LYS A 238 -17.04 4.77 -4.78
CA LYS A 238 -18.37 5.25 -4.37
C LYS A 238 -18.32 6.01 -3.04
N TYR A 239 -17.50 5.52 -2.11
CA TYR A 239 -17.49 5.93 -0.71
C TYR A 239 -16.44 6.98 -0.41
N SER A 240 -15.24 6.87 -0.98
CA SER A 240 -14.18 7.84 -0.72
C SER A 240 -13.07 7.78 -1.76
N ILE A 241 -12.58 8.96 -2.14
CA ILE A 241 -11.37 9.15 -2.93
C ILE A 241 -10.48 10.14 -2.14
N PRO A 242 -9.63 9.62 -1.23
CA PRO A 242 -8.85 10.46 -0.33
C PRO A 242 -7.59 11.01 -1.01
N THR A 243 -7.14 12.17 -0.52
CA THR A 243 -5.83 12.79 -0.76
C THR A 243 -5.31 13.34 0.57
N LEU A 244 -4.36 12.62 1.17
CA LEU A 244 -3.73 12.96 2.43
C LEU A 244 -2.35 13.58 2.16
N PHE A 245 -2.19 14.83 2.56
CA PHE A 245 -0.92 15.53 2.51
C PHE A 245 -0.02 15.08 3.65
N ARG A 246 1.28 15.00 3.37
CA ARG A 246 2.23 14.37 4.29
C ARG A 246 3.64 14.90 4.09
N SER A 247 4.47 14.87 5.13
CA SER A 247 5.88 15.23 5.00
C SER A 247 6.74 14.57 6.07
N VAL A 248 8.04 14.55 5.86
CA VAL A 248 9.06 14.20 6.84
C VAL A 248 9.87 15.46 7.16
N PRO A 249 9.78 16.02 8.37
CA PRO A 249 10.62 17.12 8.81
C PRO A 249 12.07 16.66 9.01
N LEU A 250 12.95 17.61 9.32
CA LEU A 250 14.37 17.35 9.61
C LEU A 250 14.60 16.37 10.77
N ASN A 251 13.64 16.23 11.70
CA ASN A 251 13.70 15.26 12.80
C ASN A 251 13.46 13.81 12.36
N GLY A 252 13.09 13.58 11.09
CA GLY A 252 12.93 12.26 10.49
C GLY A 252 11.59 11.57 10.75
N THR A 253 10.68 12.15 11.54
CA THR A 253 9.39 11.53 11.87
C THR A 253 8.32 11.88 10.84
N ALA A 254 7.63 10.88 10.29
CA ALA A 254 6.55 11.11 9.35
C ALA A 254 5.40 11.93 9.97
N GLN A 255 4.96 12.96 9.26
CA GLN A 255 3.83 13.82 9.64
C GLN A 255 2.73 13.74 8.58
N TYR A 256 1.49 13.70 9.05
CA TYR A 256 0.27 13.73 8.24
C TYR A 256 -0.46 15.04 8.51
N HIS A 257 -0.77 15.78 7.46
CA HIS A 257 -1.34 17.13 7.53
C HIS A 257 -2.84 17.06 7.24
N GLY A 258 -3.34 17.87 6.30
CA GLY A 258 -4.72 17.89 5.88
C GLY A 258 -5.11 16.72 4.97
N LEU A 259 -6.40 16.39 4.97
CA LEU A 259 -7.01 15.39 4.10
C LEU A 259 -8.17 16.00 3.31
N ILE A 260 -8.11 15.87 1.99
CA ILE A 260 -9.23 16.14 1.08
C ILE A 260 -9.84 14.80 0.69
N THR A 261 -11.15 14.62 0.86
CA THR A 261 -11.84 13.38 0.46
C THR A 261 -13.06 13.69 -0.38
N TRP A 262 -13.05 13.24 -1.64
CA TRP A 262 -14.26 13.20 -2.46
C TRP A 262 -15.16 12.06 -2.01
N ILE A 263 -16.46 12.34 -1.85
CA ILE A 263 -17.47 11.37 -1.44
C ILE A 263 -18.63 11.41 -2.46
N PRO A 264 -18.48 10.76 -3.63
CA PRO A 264 -19.43 10.91 -4.73
C PRO A 264 -20.88 10.56 -4.36
N HIS A 265 -21.12 9.48 -3.60
CA HIS A 265 -22.48 9.09 -3.21
C HIS A 265 -23.20 10.08 -2.27
N LYS A 266 -22.44 10.95 -1.60
CA LYS A 266 -22.97 12.05 -0.79
C LYS A 266 -22.96 13.38 -1.53
N ARG A 267 -22.41 13.43 -2.75
CA ARG A 267 -22.18 14.66 -3.51
C ARG A 267 -21.48 15.71 -2.64
N CYS A 268 -20.33 15.35 -2.07
CA CYS A 268 -19.55 16.27 -1.25
C CYS A 268 -18.06 16.02 -1.29
N ILE A 269 -17.31 17.01 -0.80
CA ILE A 269 -15.89 16.94 -0.47
C ILE A 269 -15.74 17.26 1.02
N ASP A 270 -15.12 16.36 1.75
CA ASP A 270 -14.67 16.61 3.12
C ASP A 270 -13.25 17.18 3.11
N LEU A 271 -13.04 18.29 3.83
CA LEU A 271 -11.73 18.89 4.07
C LEU A 271 -11.43 18.80 5.57
N VAL A 272 -10.51 17.91 5.96
CA VAL A 272 -10.12 17.64 7.35
C VAL A 272 -8.78 18.32 7.63
N PRO A 273 -8.74 19.43 8.38
CA PRO A 273 -7.51 20.21 8.58
C PRO A 273 -6.46 19.51 9.44
N ASP A 274 -6.92 18.72 10.42
CA ASP A 274 -6.08 18.03 11.39
C ASP A 274 -6.53 16.57 11.54
N MET A 275 -5.62 15.65 11.22
CA MET A 275 -5.87 14.21 11.29
C MET A 275 -6.05 13.66 12.71
N LYS A 276 -5.66 14.42 13.74
CA LYS A 276 -5.97 14.09 15.15
C LYS A 276 -7.44 14.37 15.47
N TYR A 277 -8.06 15.35 14.81
CA TYR A 277 -9.44 15.79 15.04
C TYR A 277 -10.32 15.60 13.81
N LYS A 278 -10.39 14.38 13.28
CA LYS A 278 -11.12 14.06 12.03
C LYS A 278 -12.59 14.50 11.97
N LYS A 279 -13.23 14.73 13.13
CA LYS A 279 -14.60 15.24 13.22
C LYS A 279 -14.72 16.72 12.86
N ARG A 280 -13.63 17.50 13.04
CA ARG A 280 -13.56 18.92 12.66
C ARG A 280 -13.22 19.01 11.18
N LYS A 281 -14.21 19.36 10.38
CA LYS A 281 -14.04 19.45 8.92
C LYS A 281 -14.90 20.54 8.31
N PHE A 282 -14.45 21.02 7.17
CA PHE A 282 -15.26 21.76 6.22
C PHE A 282 -15.86 20.77 5.23
N VAL A 283 -17.10 21.00 4.80
CA VAL A 283 -17.78 20.15 3.83
C VAL A 283 -18.30 21.01 2.70
N ILE A 284 -17.73 20.83 1.51
CA ILE A 284 -18.29 21.37 0.27
C ILE A 284 -19.37 20.40 -0.17
N GLN A 285 -20.63 20.83 -0.14
CA GLN A 285 -21.80 19.97 -0.30
C GLN A 285 -22.67 20.48 -1.44
N TRP A 286 -23.00 19.60 -2.38
CA TRP A 286 -24.02 19.86 -3.39
C TRP A 286 -25.37 19.38 -2.89
N ALA A 287 -26.45 20.04 -3.36
CA ALA A 287 -27.79 19.65 -2.99
C ALA A 287 -28.11 18.22 -3.46
N LYS A 288 -28.72 17.43 -2.57
CA LYS A 288 -29.10 16.05 -2.85
C LYS A 288 -30.63 15.96 -3.00
N PRO A 289 -31.13 15.30 -4.06
CA PRO A 289 -32.56 15.02 -4.17
C PRO A 289 -33.04 14.13 -3.03
N ASP A 290 -34.24 14.40 -2.53
CA ASP A 290 -34.95 13.52 -1.60
C ASP A 290 -35.36 12.21 -2.28
N HIS A 291 -36.01 11.31 -1.53
CA HIS A 291 -36.51 10.03 -2.06
C HIS A 291 -37.58 10.18 -3.17
N LYS A 292 -38.11 11.39 -3.36
CA LYS A 292 -39.06 11.74 -4.43
C LYS A 292 -38.39 12.51 -5.57
N GLY A 293 -37.05 12.66 -5.54
CA GLY A 293 -36.28 13.40 -6.53
C GLY A 293 -36.36 14.92 -6.40
N ARG A 294 -36.92 15.45 -5.31
CA ARG A 294 -37.02 16.90 -5.08
C ARG A 294 -35.76 17.42 -4.43
N VAL A 295 -35.28 18.56 -4.89
CA VAL A 295 -34.14 19.26 -4.27
C VAL A 295 -34.70 20.37 -3.37
N ASP A 296 -34.20 20.48 -2.15
CA ASP A 296 -34.52 21.61 -1.27
C ASP A 296 -33.82 22.87 -1.81
N GLU A 297 -34.61 23.83 -2.30
CA GLU A 297 -34.11 25.07 -2.89
C GLU A 297 -33.26 25.88 -1.91
N ASN A 298 -33.51 25.77 -0.60
CA ASN A 298 -32.70 26.44 0.41
C ASN A 298 -31.27 25.87 0.49
N ASN A 299 -31.05 24.65 -0.01
CA ASN A 299 -29.76 23.99 -0.04
C ASN A 299 -29.02 24.15 -1.39
N LEU A 300 -29.61 24.84 -2.36
CA LEU A 300 -28.93 25.20 -3.61
C LEU A 300 -27.95 26.35 -3.36
N GLY A 301 -26.69 26.16 -3.72
CA GLY A 301 -25.71 27.25 -3.74
C GLY A 301 -25.97 28.23 -4.88
N ASN A 302 -25.25 29.35 -4.86
CA ASN A 302 -25.17 30.33 -5.96
C ASN A 302 -23.71 30.51 -6.42
N GLU A 303 -23.47 31.41 -7.38
CA GLU A 303 -22.13 31.71 -7.91
C GLU A 303 -21.15 32.22 -6.83
N ASN A 304 -21.65 32.97 -5.84
CA ASN A 304 -20.82 33.42 -4.72
C ASN A 304 -20.44 32.24 -3.80
N ASP A 305 -21.36 31.30 -3.55
CA ASP A 305 -21.05 30.08 -2.80
C ASP A 305 -20.02 29.21 -3.54
N LEU A 306 -20.12 29.13 -4.88
CA LEU A 306 -19.12 28.46 -5.72
C LEU A 306 -17.74 29.10 -5.54
N ALA A 307 -17.63 30.43 -5.64
CA ALA A 307 -16.36 31.14 -5.46
C ALA A 307 -15.76 30.87 -4.07
N ILE A 308 -16.58 30.89 -3.01
CA ILE A 308 -16.15 30.56 -1.65
C ILE A 308 -15.62 29.12 -1.57
N CYS A 309 -16.31 28.14 -2.18
CA CYS A 309 -15.89 26.74 -2.15
C CYS A 309 -14.55 26.53 -2.87
N VAL A 310 -14.35 27.16 -4.03
CA VAL A 310 -13.10 27.09 -4.79
C VAL A 310 -11.94 27.68 -3.98
N THR A 311 -12.11 28.91 -3.47
CA THR A 311 -11.11 29.58 -2.63
C THR A 311 -10.80 28.76 -1.37
N THR A 312 -11.83 28.18 -0.73
CA THR A 312 -11.63 27.35 0.47
C THR A 312 -10.78 26.11 0.17
N MET A 313 -10.97 25.47 -0.98
CA MET A 313 -10.18 24.30 -1.35
C MET A 313 -8.71 24.68 -1.63
N GLU A 314 -8.47 25.82 -2.28
CA GLU A 314 -7.12 26.34 -2.53
C GLU A 314 -6.41 26.72 -1.23
N ASP A 315 -7.08 27.49 -0.36
CA ASP A 315 -6.55 27.90 0.94
C ASP A 315 -6.32 26.70 1.85
N PHE A 316 -7.16 25.68 1.79
CA PHE A 316 -6.96 24.45 2.53
C PHE A 316 -5.62 23.79 2.17
N VAL A 317 -5.27 23.70 0.89
CA VAL A 317 -3.98 23.12 0.47
C VAL A 317 -2.81 23.97 0.97
N LYS A 318 -2.90 25.30 0.89
CA LYS A 318 -1.85 26.22 1.35
C LYS A 318 -1.64 26.17 2.86
N VAL A 319 -2.73 26.15 3.63
CA VAL A 319 -2.68 26.26 5.10
C VAL A 319 -2.51 24.89 5.75
N HIS A 320 -3.15 23.85 5.22
CA HIS A 320 -3.22 22.53 5.82
C HIS A 320 -2.50 21.44 5.01
N GLY A 321 -1.94 21.72 3.84
CA GLY A 321 -1.15 20.75 3.08
C GLY A 321 0.26 20.51 3.64
N GLY A 322 0.69 21.31 4.62
CA GLY A 322 2.05 21.27 5.16
C GLY A 322 3.10 21.84 4.18
N PRO A 323 4.40 21.69 4.47
CA PRO A 323 5.46 22.39 3.73
C PRO A 323 5.59 21.99 2.25
N TYR A 324 5.03 20.84 1.86
CA TYR A 324 5.02 20.37 0.47
C TYR A 324 3.61 20.36 -0.13
N GLY A 325 2.60 20.92 0.55
CA GLY A 325 1.18 20.78 0.20
C GLY A 325 0.85 21.17 -1.24
N GLU A 326 1.26 22.37 -1.66
CA GLU A 326 1.00 22.86 -3.03
C GLU A 326 1.70 22.01 -4.09
N ALA A 327 2.97 21.64 -3.88
CA ALA A 327 3.72 20.78 -4.78
C ALA A 327 3.09 19.37 -4.87
N GLN A 328 2.65 18.82 -3.74
CA GLN A 328 1.94 17.55 -3.68
C GLN A 328 0.58 17.61 -4.38
N TRP A 329 -0.13 18.73 -4.29
CA TRP A 329 -1.41 18.92 -4.96
C TRP A 329 -1.27 19.03 -6.47
N ALA A 330 -0.22 19.70 -6.95
CA ALA A 330 0.11 19.77 -8.37
C ALA A 330 0.70 18.48 -8.94
N ALA A 331 1.21 17.58 -8.09
CA ALA A 331 1.88 16.36 -8.51
C ALA A 331 0.98 15.51 -9.42
N ASP A 332 1.54 15.11 -10.57
CA ASP A 332 0.91 14.23 -11.56
C ASP A 332 -0.45 14.70 -12.09
N GLY A 333 -0.76 15.99 -11.91
CA GLY A 333 -2.02 16.62 -12.30
C GLY A 333 -3.23 16.17 -11.46
N ILE A 334 -3.03 15.75 -10.21
CA ILE A 334 -4.17 15.37 -9.36
C ILE A 334 -5.10 16.56 -9.05
N ASN A 335 -4.54 17.77 -8.94
CA ASN A 335 -5.32 19.02 -8.85
C ASN A 335 -6.16 19.25 -10.10
N VAL A 336 -5.60 19.00 -11.30
CA VAL A 336 -6.31 19.15 -12.58
C VAL A 336 -7.48 18.17 -12.64
N PHE A 337 -7.25 16.89 -12.37
CA PHE A 337 -8.33 15.90 -12.37
C PHE A 337 -9.39 16.18 -11.29
N SER A 338 -8.97 16.62 -10.10
CA SER A 338 -9.91 17.07 -9.06
C SER A 338 -10.72 18.27 -9.51
N GLY A 339 -10.12 19.23 -10.24
CA GLY A 339 -10.80 20.37 -10.82
C GLY A 339 -11.81 19.97 -11.90
N GLU A 340 -11.47 19.02 -12.77
CA GLU A 340 -12.39 18.44 -13.75
C GLU A 340 -13.60 17.77 -13.08
N MET A 341 -13.37 16.99 -12.01
CA MET A 341 -14.45 16.41 -11.22
C MET A 341 -15.34 17.47 -10.59
N PHE A 342 -14.75 18.56 -10.10
CA PHE A 342 -15.47 19.67 -9.50
C PHE A 342 -16.32 20.42 -10.52
N ALA A 343 -15.76 20.76 -11.68
CA ALA A 343 -16.49 21.42 -12.76
C ALA A 343 -17.67 20.56 -13.24
N ALA A 344 -17.44 19.25 -13.47
CA ALA A 344 -18.50 18.31 -13.82
C ALA A 344 -19.58 18.19 -12.73
N ALA A 345 -19.20 18.23 -11.46
CA ALA A 345 -20.14 18.21 -10.35
C ALA A 345 -21.00 19.49 -10.30
N VAL A 346 -20.40 20.65 -10.59
CA VAL A 346 -21.13 21.93 -10.68
C VAL A 346 -22.13 21.91 -11.83
N GLU A 347 -21.71 21.46 -13.01
CA GLU A 347 -22.58 21.35 -14.18
C GLU A 347 -23.75 20.39 -13.92
N LEU A 348 -23.49 19.25 -13.26
CA LEU A 348 -24.48 18.20 -13.07
C LEU A 348 -25.40 18.43 -11.86
N TRP A 349 -24.88 19.00 -10.77
CA TRP A 349 -25.58 19.11 -9.48
C TRP A 349 -25.88 20.55 -9.05
N GLY A 350 -25.48 21.55 -9.84
CA GLY A 350 -25.59 22.97 -9.51
C GLY A 350 -24.45 23.44 -8.59
N PHE A 351 -24.60 24.64 -8.02
CA PHE A 351 -23.55 25.21 -7.17
C PHE A 351 -23.53 24.59 -5.77
N PRO A 352 -22.34 24.29 -5.21
CA PRO A 352 -22.21 23.76 -3.86
C PRO A 352 -22.34 24.86 -2.80
N LYS A 353 -22.53 24.44 -1.54
CA LYS A 353 -22.36 25.27 -0.35
C LYS A 353 -21.24 24.77 0.53
N LEU A 354 -20.59 25.68 1.23
CA LEU A 354 -19.65 25.36 2.29
C LEU A 354 -20.37 25.22 3.62
N ASN A 355 -20.25 24.06 4.26
CA ASN A 355 -20.75 23.80 5.61
C ASN A 355 -19.59 23.64 6.59
N ASN A 356 -19.65 24.35 7.72
CA ASN A 356 -18.61 24.33 8.75
C ASN A 356 -19.04 23.46 9.93
N PHE A 357 -18.37 22.33 10.15
CA PHE A 357 -18.60 21.45 11.31
C PHE A 357 -17.48 21.55 12.35
N LEU A 358 -16.90 22.74 12.52
CA LEU A 358 -15.77 22.97 13.44
C LEU A 358 -16.17 22.87 14.93
N ASN A 359 -17.46 22.97 15.26
CA ASN A 359 -17.96 23.11 16.64
C ASN A 359 -18.70 21.88 17.19
N ALA A 360 -18.66 20.73 16.53
CA ALA A 360 -19.25 19.52 17.12
C ALA A 360 -18.42 19.10 18.36
N PRO A 361 -19.01 19.01 19.57
CA PRO A 361 -18.31 18.49 20.74
C PRO A 361 -17.81 17.07 20.45
N ALA A 362 -16.60 16.78 20.93
CA ALA A 362 -15.84 15.55 20.64
C ALA A 362 -16.56 14.28 21.10
#